data_AF-A0A914KUW4-F1
#
_entry.id   AF-A0A914KUW4-F1
#
_cell.length_a   1.000
_cell.length_b   1.000
_cell.length_c   1.000
_cell.angle_alpha   90.00
_cell.angle_beta   90.00
_cell.angle_gamma   90.00
#
_symmetry.space_group_name_H-M   'P 1'
#
loop_
_entity.id
_entity.type
_entity.pdbx_description
1 polymer ?
#
loop_
_entity_poly.entity_id
_entity_poly.type
_entity_poly.pdbx_seq_one_letter_code
_entity_poly.pdbx_strand_id
1 'polypeptide(L)'
;MEKEGIQGGFGLDVRRRKIWTKFEKEGTELKEIVINPDCLDSMEVLNSVDFLIGNHSDELTPWIPILAARLGCNFFLLPCCPYNFFSKFCKSTPSAQQKKDGIIIGGLQDQFYKYLENIIVRLGFNLMKDQLRIPSRKNKCFIGTIPETGLVQNLEEVINELLLAAKIFKKSFAPREAIEKVRNCSRLPLDAKISLARRVVLLLAAKIFKKSFAPREAIEKVRNCSRLPLDAKISLARRVVDYLMKKEPENINGWRCSGPVHLSKLSEDVLTEDDRKMLSEQIKGMQTFLRGQHQTFLVESAHVSIRKWPLVNADFMAKASNDKIRKTDCWFFKWHPDGREGNLSADRLELYWN
;
A
#
# COMPACT_ATOMS: atom_id res chain seq x y z
N MET A 1 33.05 1.54 -26.90
CA MET A 1 31.87 0.93 -26.26
C MET A 1 31.68 -0.40 -26.94
N GLU A 2 31.99 -1.48 -26.25
CA GLU A 2 31.58 -2.81 -26.69
C GLU A 2 30.05 -2.77 -26.78
N LYS A 3 29.51 -3.01 -27.97
CA LYS A 3 28.07 -3.10 -28.16
C LYS A 3 27.66 -4.51 -27.73
N GLU A 4 27.14 -4.62 -26.52
CA GLU A 4 26.43 -5.82 -26.08
C GLU A 4 25.03 -5.83 -26.71
N GLY A 5 24.59 -6.99 -27.21
CA GLY A 5 23.26 -7.14 -27.79
C GLY A 5 23.12 -8.37 -28.69
N ILE A 6 21.89 -8.84 -28.85
CA ILE A 6 21.53 -9.91 -29.79
C ILE A 6 21.25 -9.26 -31.15
N GLN A 7 21.89 -9.76 -32.21
CA GLN A 7 21.60 -9.32 -33.58
C GLN A 7 20.21 -9.81 -34.02
N GLY A 8 19.46 -8.96 -34.73
CA GLY A 8 18.13 -9.30 -35.25
C GLY A 8 16.97 -9.02 -34.27
N GLY A 9 17.25 -8.50 -33.07
CA GLY A 9 16.21 -8.04 -32.15
C GLY A 9 15.62 -6.69 -32.56
N PHE A 10 14.32 -6.48 -32.28
CA PHE A 10 13.63 -5.20 -32.48
C PHE A 10 12.79 -4.83 -31.26
N GLY A 11 12.60 -3.52 -31.04
CA GLY A 11 11.74 -2.99 -29.98
C GLY A 11 10.38 -2.57 -30.51
N LEU A 12 9.33 -2.86 -29.74
CA LEU A 12 7.96 -2.44 -30.03
C LEU A 12 7.47 -1.48 -28.94
N ASP A 13 6.77 -0.44 -29.35
CA ASP A 13 6.00 0.42 -28.45
C ASP A 13 4.75 0.92 -29.20
N VAL A 14 3.68 1.18 -28.44
CA VAL A 14 2.45 1.79 -28.96
C VAL A 14 2.70 3.20 -29.51
N ARG A 15 3.82 3.84 -29.12
CA ARG A 15 4.19 5.20 -29.52
C ARG A 15 5.70 5.36 -29.65
N ARG A 16 6.14 6.11 -30.65
CA ARG A 16 7.53 6.55 -30.77
C ARG A 16 7.94 7.42 -29.59
N ARG A 17 9.10 7.11 -28.99
CA ARG A 17 9.69 7.90 -27.90
C ARG A 17 10.77 8.83 -28.43
N LYS A 18 10.91 10.01 -27.80
CA LYS A 18 11.95 11.00 -28.16
C LYS A 18 13.39 10.46 -28.12
N ILE A 19 13.64 9.46 -27.27
CA ILE A 19 14.96 8.85 -27.12
C ILE A 19 15.33 7.90 -28.27
N TRP A 20 14.34 7.43 -29.06
CA TRP A 20 14.55 6.45 -30.13
C TRP A 20 15.56 6.93 -31.17
N THR A 21 15.56 8.23 -31.49
CA THR A 21 16.50 8.82 -32.45
C THR A 21 17.97 8.50 -32.12
N LYS A 22 18.31 8.35 -30.84
CA LYS A 22 19.67 7.96 -30.43
C LYS A 22 19.94 6.48 -30.75
N PHE A 23 19.03 5.60 -30.36
CA PHE A 23 19.18 4.15 -30.52
C PHE A 23 19.11 3.70 -31.99
N GLU A 24 18.26 4.33 -32.79
CA GLU A 24 18.18 4.08 -34.24
C GLU A 24 19.47 4.47 -34.95
N LYS A 25 20.08 5.61 -34.57
CA LYS A 25 21.41 6.00 -35.08
C LYS A 25 22.50 4.99 -34.70
N GLU A 26 22.31 4.27 -33.60
CA GLU A 26 23.21 3.21 -33.15
C GLU A 26 22.91 1.85 -33.82
N GLY A 27 21.88 1.78 -34.67
CA GLY A 27 21.48 0.59 -35.44
C GLY A 27 20.38 -0.25 -34.82
N THR A 28 19.69 0.24 -33.78
CA THR A 28 18.58 -0.49 -33.13
C THR A 28 17.30 -0.35 -33.95
N GLU A 29 16.64 -1.47 -34.25
CA GLU A 29 15.34 -1.48 -34.92
C GLU A 29 14.22 -1.24 -33.91
N LEU A 30 13.43 -0.19 -34.10
CA LEU A 30 12.33 0.20 -33.22
C LEU A 30 11.08 0.49 -34.06
N LYS A 31 9.94 -0.13 -33.73
CA LYS A 31 8.69 -0.02 -34.48
C LYS A 31 7.57 0.51 -33.59
N GLU A 32 6.88 1.52 -34.08
CA GLU A 32 5.65 2.02 -33.47
C GLU A 32 4.48 1.14 -33.93
N ILE A 33 4.14 0.12 -33.13
CA ILE A 33 3.11 -0.88 -33.46
C ILE A 33 2.26 -1.14 -32.22
N VAL A 34 0.95 -1.18 -32.43
CA VAL A 34 -0.01 -1.58 -31.41
C VAL A 34 -0.21 -3.09 -31.49
N ILE A 35 0.23 -3.82 -30.47
CA ILE A 35 -0.03 -5.26 -30.35
C ILE A 35 -1.39 -5.46 -29.69
N ASN A 36 -2.28 -6.18 -30.37
CA ASN A 36 -3.56 -6.60 -29.82
C ASN A 36 -3.55 -8.13 -29.61
N PRO A 37 -3.29 -8.61 -28.39
CA PRO A 37 -3.18 -10.04 -28.12
C PRO A 37 -4.50 -10.83 -28.30
N ASP A 38 -5.64 -10.14 -28.45
CA ASP A 38 -6.93 -10.75 -28.84
C ASP A 38 -7.04 -10.99 -30.37
N CYS A 39 -6.13 -10.46 -31.18
CA CYS A 39 -6.16 -10.54 -32.65
C CYS A 39 -4.88 -11.19 -33.20
N LEU A 40 -5.03 -12.38 -33.79
CA LEU A 40 -3.93 -13.18 -34.33
C LEU A 40 -3.12 -12.43 -35.41
N ASP A 41 -3.78 -11.61 -36.22
CA ASP A 41 -3.13 -10.82 -37.29
C ASP A 41 -2.07 -9.85 -36.75
N SER A 42 -2.27 -9.33 -35.53
CA SER A 42 -1.29 -8.43 -34.90
C SER A 42 -0.05 -9.17 -34.36
N MET A 43 -0.09 -10.50 -34.32
CA MET A 43 1.04 -11.34 -33.89
C MET A 43 1.99 -11.71 -35.03
N GLU A 44 1.64 -11.45 -36.29
CA GLU A 44 2.50 -11.78 -37.42
C GLU A 44 3.90 -11.17 -37.31
N VAL A 45 3.98 -9.96 -36.76
CA VAL A 45 5.25 -9.26 -36.51
C VAL A 45 6.17 -10.01 -35.52
N LEU A 46 5.62 -10.96 -34.76
CA LEU A 46 6.32 -11.73 -33.73
C LEU A 46 6.66 -13.17 -34.16
N ASN A 47 6.23 -13.62 -35.35
CA ASN A 47 6.30 -15.03 -35.79
C ASN A 47 7.72 -15.64 -35.87
N SER A 48 8.77 -14.84 -35.68
CA SER A 48 10.17 -15.28 -35.68
C SER A 48 10.92 -14.96 -34.39
N VAL A 49 10.21 -14.64 -33.30
CA VAL A 49 10.82 -14.25 -32.03
C VAL A 49 11.05 -15.46 -31.13
N ASP A 50 12.29 -15.65 -30.71
CA ASP A 50 12.77 -16.71 -29.82
C ASP A 50 12.82 -16.29 -28.33
N PHE A 51 12.71 -14.99 -28.05
CA PHE A 51 12.65 -14.46 -26.70
C PHE A 51 11.86 -13.14 -26.59
N LEU A 52 10.89 -13.07 -25.68
CA LEU A 52 10.14 -11.85 -25.40
C LEU A 52 10.63 -11.08 -24.17
N ILE A 53 10.76 -9.76 -24.29
CA ILE A 53 11.12 -8.88 -23.16
C ILE A 53 9.97 -7.91 -22.87
N GLY A 54 9.19 -8.22 -21.84
CA GLY A 54 8.16 -7.36 -21.26
C GLY A 54 8.76 -6.33 -20.30
N ASN A 55 9.49 -5.34 -20.83
CA ASN A 55 10.07 -4.28 -20.01
C ASN A 55 9.03 -3.18 -19.70
N HIS A 56 8.47 -3.17 -18.48
CA HIS A 56 7.47 -2.17 -18.09
C HIS A 56 6.28 -2.11 -19.06
N SER A 57 5.82 -3.28 -19.53
CA SER A 57 4.85 -3.47 -20.60
C SER A 57 3.40 -3.04 -20.27
N ASP A 58 3.18 -2.33 -19.16
CA ASP A 58 1.88 -1.80 -18.72
C ASP A 58 0.70 -2.76 -18.96
N GLU A 59 -0.26 -2.41 -19.83
CA GLU A 59 -1.46 -3.20 -20.13
C GLU A 59 -1.13 -4.59 -20.72
N LEU A 60 0.01 -4.75 -21.41
CA LEU A 60 0.47 -6.02 -21.98
C LEU A 60 1.12 -6.95 -20.95
N THR A 61 1.42 -6.48 -19.74
CA THR A 61 2.13 -7.27 -18.71
C THR A 61 1.57 -8.68 -18.49
N PRO A 62 0.26 -8.89 -18.27
CA PRO A 62 -0.29 -10.25 -18.11
C PRO A 62 -0.34 -11.03 -19.43
N TRP A 63 -0.27 -10.35 -20.59
CA TRP A 63 -0.31 -10.95 -21.91
C TRP A 63 1.05 -11.49 -22.37
N ILE A 64 2.18 -10.93 -21.91
CA ILE A 64 3.51 -11.39 -22.31
C ILE A 64 3.69 -12.91 -22.15
N PRO A 65 3.30 -13.56 -21.03
CA PRO A 65 3.39 -15.01 -20.91
C PRO A 65 2.50 -15.77 -21.91
N ILE A 66 1.30 -15.25 -22.23
CA ILE A 66 0.40 -15.86 -23.23
C ILE A 66 1.00 -15.75 -24.64
N LEU A 67 1.54 -14.59 -24.99
CA LEU A 67 2.22 -14.36 -26.26
C LEU A 67 3.43 -15.30 -26.39
N ALA A 68 4.25 -15.39 -25.36
CA ALA A 68 5.41 -16.29 -25.32
C ALA A 68 4.99 -17.75 -25.51
N ALA A 69 3.91 -18.16 -24.86
CA ALA A 69 3.39 -19.53 -24.97
C ALA A 69 2.94 -19.86 -26.39
N ARG A 70 2.21 -18.94 -27.04
CA ARG A 70 1.74 -19.11 -28.42
C ARG A 70 2.87 -19.10 -29.45
N LEU A 71 3.91 -18.31 -29.19
CA LEU A 71 5.11 -18.26 -30.03
C LEU A 71 6.08 -19.41 -29.76
N GLY A 72 5.86 -20.20 -28.70
CA GLY A 72 6.77 -21.26 -28.31
C GLY A 72 8.15 -20.73 -27.90
N CYS A 73 8.20 -19.58 -27.23
CA CYS A 73 9.44 -18.92 -26.86
C CYS A 73 9.56 -18.60 -25.36
N ASN A 74 10.78 -18.29 -24.91
CA ASN A 74 11.05 -17.89 -23.53
C ASN A 74 10.73 -16.40 -23.34
N PHE A 75 10.57 -15.96 -22.08
CA PHE A 75 10.35 -14.55 -21.82
C PHE A 75 10.97 -14.03 -20.53
N PHE A 76 11.21 -12.72 -20.53
CA PHE A 76 11.51 -11.90 -19.36
C PHE A 76 10.39 -10.89 -19.16
N LEU A 77 9.96 -10.70 -17.91
CA LEU A 77 8.90 -9.76 -17.55
C LEU A 77 9.34 -8.89 -16.37
N LEU A 78 9.34 -7.57 -16.57
CA LEU A 78 9.53 -6.57 -15.52
C LEU A 78 8.23 -5.81 -15.24
N PRO A 79 7.35 -6.36 -14.39
CA PRO A 79 6.05 -5.79 -14.11
C PRO A 79 6.15 -4.53 -13.24
N CYS A 80 5.62 -3.41 -13.71
CA CYS A 80 5.54 -2.17 -12.92
C CYS A 80 4.12 -1.73 -12.58
N CYS A 81 3.20 -1.78 -13.53
CA CYS A 81 1.85 -1.25 -13.34
C CYS A 81 0.87 -2.42 -13.19
N PRO A 82 0.04 -2.44 -12.14
CA PRO A 82 -0.84 -3.57 -11.88
C PRO A 82 -2.05 -3.53 -12.84
N TYR A 83 -2.02 -4.43 -13.83
CA TYR A 83 -3.08 -4.63 -14.83
C TYR A 83 -3.49 -6.11 -14.85
N ASN A 84 -4.80 -6.38 -14.94
CA ASN A 84 -5.28 -7.68 -15.40
C ASN A 84 -5.35 -7.66 -16.94
N PHE A 85 -5.86 -8.72 -17.57
CA PHE A 85 -5.91 -8.81 -19.04
C PHE A 85 -6.64 -7.65 -19.73
N PHE A 86 -7.67 -7.05 -19.13
CA PHE A 86 -8.55 -6.08 -19.82
C PHE A 86 -8.67 -4.71 -19.11
N SER A 87 -8.25 -4.62 -17.87
CA SER A 87 -8.43 -3.47 -16.98
C SER A 87 -7.28 -3.34 -15.98
N LYS A 88 -7.30 -2.26 -15.19
CA LYS A 88 -6.41 -2.17 -14.03
C LYS A 88 -6.70 -3.32 -13.07
N PHE A 89 -5.64 -3.83 -12.46
CA PHE A 89 -5.74 -4.90 -11.48
C PHE A 89 -6.29 -4.32 -10.17
N CYS A 90 -7.42 -4.85 -9.74
CA CYS A 90 -8.03 -4.56 -8.44
C CYS A 90 -7.82 -5.75 -7.52
N LYS A 91 -7.83 -5.52 -6.20
CA LYS A 91 -7.80 -6.62 -5.24
C LYS A 91 -9.03 -7.51 -5.49
N SER A 92 -8.82 -8.81 -5.65
CA SER A 92 -9.93 -9.78 -5.63
C SER A 92 -10.68 -9.63 -4.30
N THR A 93 -11.98 -9.91 -4.33
CA THR A 93 -12.90 -9.81 -3.19
C THR A 93 -12.34 -10.44 -1.90
N PRO A 94 -12.78 -9.98 -0.70
CA PRO A 94 -12.26 -10.42 0.59
C PRO A 94 -12.28 -11.93 0.86
N SER A 95 -13.01 -12.70 0.06
CA SER A 95 -13.21 -14.15 0.19
C SER A 95 -12.02 -14.99 -0.28
N ALA A 96 -11.13 -14.47 -1.13
CA ALA A 96 -9.91 -15.17 -1.58
C ALA A 96 -8.64 -14.71 -0.84
N GLN A 97 -8.80 -13.93 0.24
CA GLN A 97 -7.69 -13.60 1.11
C GLN A 97 -7.36 -14.85 1.94
N GLN A 98 -6.11 -15.31 1.86
CA GLN A 98 -5.59 -16.26 2.84
C GLN A 98 -5.63 -15.56 4.20
N LYS A 99 -6.73 -15.76 4.93
CA LYS A 99 -6.86 -15.38 6.34
C LYS A 99 -5.97 -16.34 7.12
N LYS A 100 -4.73 -15.95 7.37
CA LYS A 100 -3.97 -16.41 8.53
C LYS A 100 -4.13 -15.32 9.59
N ASP A 101 -4.74 -15.69 10.71
CA ASP A 101 -4.76 -14.88 11.94
C ASP A 101 -5.34 -13.46 11.81
N GLY A 102 -6.29 -13.24 10.89
CA GLY A 102 -7.01 -11.97 10.75
C GLY A 102 -6.22 -10.78 10.19
N ILE A 103 -4.94 -10.98 9.82
CA ILE A 103 -4.10 -9.97 9.20
C ILE A 103 -4.15 -10.13 7.67
N ILE A 104 -4.50 -9.06 6.95
CA ILE A 104 -4.37 -9.03 5.48
C ILE A 104 -2.87 -8.94 5.17
N ILE A 105 -2.23 -10.09 4.93
CA ILE A 105 -0.83 -10.16 4.53
C ILE A 105 -0.72 -9.98 3.01
N GLY A 106 -0.22 -8.83 2.58
CA GLY A 106 0.18 -8.56 1.19
C GLY A 106 -0.44 -7.30 0.60
N GLY A 107 0.41 -6.43 0.06
CA GLY A 107 -0.02 -5.24 -0.67
C GLY A 107 -0.66 -5.59 -2.02
N LEU A 108 -1.23 -4.59 -2.71
CA LEU A 108 -1.74 -4.76 -4.08
C LEU A 108 -0.67 -5.35 -5.01
N GLN A 109 0.58 -4.93 -4.83
CA GLN A 109 1.71 -5.41 -5.63
C GLN A 109 2.00 -6.90 -5.40
N ASP A 110 1.93 -7.39 -4.17
CA ASP A 110 2.20 -8.81 -3.87
C ASP A 110 1.09 -9.70 -4.44
N GLN A 111 -0.16 -9.25 -4.37
CA GLN A 111 -1.28 -9.95 -5.01
C GLN A 111 -1.15 -9.95 -6.53
N PHE A 112 -0.73 -8.83 -7.10
CA PHE A 112 -0.49 -8.72 -8.54
C PHE A 112 0.64 -9.65 -8.99
N TYR A 113 1.73 -9.75 -8.23
CA TYR A 113 2.80 -10.71 -8.48
C TYR A 113 2.30 -12.15 -8.41
N LYS A 114 1.57 -12.52 -7.35
CA LYS A 114 0.95 -13.86 -7.26
C LYS A 114 0.02 -14.16 -8.44
N TYR A 115 -0.73 -13.17 -8.92
CA TYR A 115 -1.57 -13.29 -10.11
C TYR A 115 -0.74 -13.60 -11.37
N LEU A 116 0.36 -12.87 -11.59
CA LEU A 116 1.27 -13.15 -12.70
C LEU A 116 1.92 -14.53 -12.57
N GLU A 117 2.38 -14.89 -11.38
CA GLU A 117 2.95 -16.22 -11.11
C GLU A 117 1.96 -17.34 -11.45
N ASN A 118 0.69 -17.16 -11.08
CA ASN A 118 -0.36 -18.13 -11.39
C ASN A 118 -0.57 -18.27 -12.91
N ILE A 119 -0.59 -17.17 -13.67
CA ILE A 119 -0.67 -17.22 -15.13
C ILE A 119 0.50 -18.03 -15.69
N ILE A 120 1.73 -17.69 -15.29
CA ILE A 120 2.95 -18.28 -15.86
C ILE A 120 3.03 -19.78 -15.57
N VAL A 121 2.76 -20.18 -14.32
CA VAL A 121 2.78 -21.59 -13.92
C VAL A 121 1.67 -22.38 -14.59
N ARG A 122 0.46 -21.82 -14.72
CA ARG A 122 -0.66 -22.49 -15.40
C ARG A 122 -0.39 -22.75 -16.88
N LEU A 123 0.36 -21.87 -17.54
CA LEU A 123 0.80 -22.07 -18.93
C LEU A 123 1.91 -23.15 -19.04
N GLY A 124 2.49 -23.60 -17.93
CA GLY A 124 3.51 -24.66 -17.91
C GLY A 124 4.95 -24.19 -18.03
N PHE A 125 5.23 -22.89 -17.86
CA PHE A 125 6.61 -22.41 -17.84
C PHE A 125 7.34 -22.78 -16.54
N ASN A 126 8.64 -23.01 -16.64
CA ASN A 126 9.56 -22.96 -15.52
C ASN A 126 9.74 -21.50 -15.09
N LEU A 127 9.13 -21.15 -13.96
CA LEU A 127 9.13 -19.79 -13.43
C LEU A 127 10.35 -19.53 -12.54
N MET A 128 11.19 -18.59 -12.95
CA MET A 128 12.24 -18.00 -12.13
C MET A 128 11.87 -16.57 -11.74
N LYS A 129 12.36 -16.13 -10.57
CA LYS A 129 12.13 -14.79 -10.02
C LYS A 129 13.47 -14.20 -9.63
N ASP A 130 13.66 -12.92 -9.93
CA ASP A 130 14.86 -12.21 -9.51
C ASP A 130 14.53 -10.76 -9.13
N GLN A 131 15.48 -10.10 -8.47
CA GLN A 131 15.39 -8.71 -8.07
C GLN A 131 16.54 -7.92 -8.71
N LEU A 132 16.19 -7.11 -9.70
CA LEU A 132 17.15 -6.31 -10.45
C LEU A 132 17.77 -5.20 -9.60
N ARG A 133 19.04 -4.90 -9.87
CA ARG A 133 19.76 -3.75 -9.29
C ARG A 133 19.47 -2.47 -10.08
N ILE A 134 18.21 -2.04 -10.05
CA ILE A 134 17.76 -0.78 -10.68
C ILE A 134 17.30 0.23 -9.62
N PRO A 135 17.33 1.55 -9.90
CA PRO A 135 16.93 2.59 -8.94
C PRO A 135 15.40 2.67 -8.66
N SER A 136 14.64 1.66 -9.09
CA SER A 136 13.19 1.58 -8.93
C SER A 136 12.81 0.63 -7.80
N ARG A 137 11.75 0.94 -7.05
CA ARG A 137 11.14 0.00 -6.07
C ARG A 137 10.37 -1.14 -6.75
N LYS A 138 10.16 -1.05 -8.07
CA LYS A 138 9.50 -2.05 -8.91
C LYS A 138 10.58 -2.81 -9.68
N ASN A 139 11.37 -3.57 -8.94
CA ASN A 139 12.59 -4.23 -9.41
C ASN A 139 12.52 -5.75 -9.41
N LYS A 140 11.39 -6.35 -9.00
CA LYS A 140 11.19 -7.79 -9.12
C LYS A 140 10.81 -8.12 -10.57
N CYS A 141 11.49 -9.09 -11.16
CA CYS A 141 11.21 -9.60 -12.49
C CYS A 141 10.87 -11.10 -12.44
N PHE A 142 10.23 -11.54 -13.51
CA PHE A 142 9.90 -12.94 -13.76
C PHE A 142 10.58 -13.38 -15.05
N ILE A 143 11.13 -14.59 -15.05
CA ILE A 143 11.70 -15.23 -16.23
C ILE A 143 10.95 -16.55 -16.40
N GLY A 144 10.33 -16.75 -17.56
CA GLY A 144 9.67 -18.00 -17.90
C GLY A 144 10.46 -18.73 -18.98
N THR A 145 10.90 -19.94 -18.68
CA THR A 145 11.54 -20.82 -19.66
C THR A 145 10.65 -22.02 -19.97
N ILE A 146 10.65 -22.45 -21.23
CA ILE A 146 9.90 -23.63 -21.65
C ILE A 146 10.64 -24.88 -21.13
N PRO A 147 9.97 -25.77 -20.39
CA PRO A 147 10.57 -27.03 -19.95
C PRO A 147 10.92 -27.94 -21.14
N GLU A 148 11.83 -28.89 -20.94
CA GLU A 148 12.16 -29.90 -21.95
C GLU A 148 10.94 -30.73 -22.39
N THR A 149 9.97 -30.92 -21.49
CA THR A 149 8.70 -31.60 -21.76
C THR A 149 7.72 -30.75 -22.59
N GLY A 150 8.07 -29.51 -22.91
CA GLY A 150 7.16 -28.52 -23.49
C GLY A 150 6.24 -27.89 -22.45
N LEU A 151 5.39 -26.97 -22.92
CA LEU A 151 4.31 -26.35 -22.15
C LEU A 151 3.14 -27.33 -21.91
N VAL A 152 2.11 -26.89 -21.20
CA VAL A 152 0.92 -27.71 -20.96
C VAL A 152 0.27 -28.19 -22.27
N GLN A 153 -0.17 -29.45 -22.32
CA GLN A 153 -0.73 -30.05 -23.54
C GLN A 153 -2.01 -29.35 -24.01
N ASN A 154 -2.85 -28.88 -23.09
CA ASN A 154 -4.11 -28.18 -23.38
C ASN A 154 -3.97 -26.66 -23.30
N LEU A 155 -2.92 -26.12 -23.94
CA LEU A 155 -2.52 -24.72 -23.84
C LEU A 155 -3.66 -23.73 -24.16
N GLU A 156 -4.36 -23.89 -25.29
CA GLU A 156 -5.43 -22.97 -25.66
C GLU A 156 -6.65 -23.06 -24.73
N GLU A 157 -6.95 -24.23 -24.15
CA GLU A 157 -7.99 -24.36 -23.12
C GLU A 157 -7.62 -23.57 -21.87
N VAL A 158 -6.39 -23.72 -21.39
CA VAL A 158 -5.87 -22.98 -20.23
C VAL A 158 -5.88 -21.47 -20.48
N ILE A 159 -5.46 -21.04 -21.67
CA ILE A 159 -5.52 -19.62 -22.08
C ILE A 159 -6.97 -19.14 -22.04
N ASN A 160 -7.90 -19.89 -22.65
CA ASN A 160 -9.32 -19.52 -22.67
C ASN A 160 -9.91 -19.42 -21.27
N GLU A 161 -9.59 -20.33 -20.35
CA GLU A 161 -10.01 -20.25 -18.96
C GLU A 161 -9.47 -19.01 -18.24
N LEU A 162 -8.18 -18.70 -18.42
CA LEU A 162 -7.52 -17.52 -17.86
C LEU A 162 -8.21 -16.23 -18.36
N LEU A 163 -8.54 -16.16 -19.65
CA LEU A 163 -9.20 -15.02 -20.26
C LEU A 163 -10.68 -14.92 -19.85
N LEU A 164 -11.41 -16.03 -19.78
CA LEU A 164 -12.81 -16.06 -19.33
C LEU A 164 -12.95 -15.54 -17.90
N ALA A 165 -12.07 -15.97 -17.00
CA ALA A 165 -12.05 -15.48 -15.62
C ALA A 165 -11.83 -13.95 -15.55
N ALA A 166 -11.12 -13.36 -16.51
CA ALA A 166 -10.84 -11.93 -16.57
C ALA A 166 -11.92 -11.11 -17.31
N LYS A 167 -12.72 -11.73 -18.19
CA LYS A 167 -13.78 -11.04 -18.97
C LYS A 167 -14.99 -10.58 -18.14
N ILE A 168 -15.06 -10.93 -16.85
CA ILE A 168 -16.18 -10.61 -15.95
C ILE A 168 -16.46 -9.09 -15.88
N PHE A 169 -15.42 -8.25 -15.95
CA PHE A 169 -15.56 -6.79 -15.78
C PHE A 169 -15.42 -5.99 -17.08
N LYS A 170 -14.76 -6.53 -18.10
CA LYS A 170 -14.57 -5.88 -19.41
C LYS A 170 -14.30 -6.94 -20.48
N LYS A 171 -14.89 -6.75 -21.67
CA LYS A 171 -14.95 -7.80 -22.71
C LYS A 171 -13.79 -7.83 -23.70
N SER A 172 -12.99 -6.77 -23.80
CA SER A 172 -11.92 -6.66 -24.80
C SER A 172 -10.69 -5.91 -24.27
N PHE A 173 -9.53 -6.28 -24.82
CA PHE A 173 -8.29 -5.55 -24.60
C PHE A 173 -8.42 -4.13 -25.17
N ALA A 174 -7.91 -3.16 -24.42
CA ALA A 174 -7.89 -1.76 -24.84
C ALA A 174 -6.47 -1.23 -24.64
N PRO A 175 -5.66 -1.13 -25.70
CA PRO A 175 -4.35 -0.53 -25.61
C PRO A 175 -4.47 0.94 -25.22
N ARG A 176 -3.39 1.50 -24.66
CA ARG A 176 -3.31 2.94 -24.41
C ARG A 176 -3.51 3.69 -25.73
N GLU A 177 -4.19 4.85 -25.70
CA GLU A 177 -4.35 5.73 -26.88
C GLU A 177 -2.98 6.00 -27.53
N ALA A 178 -2.87 6.38 -28.81
CA ALA A 178 -1.57 6.75 -29.38
C ALA A 178 -1.05 8.13 -28.88
N ILE A 179 -1.93 8.97 -28.32
CA ILE A 179 -1.60 10.33 -27.90
C ILE A 179 -1.66 10.45 -26.37
N GLU A 180 -0.59 10.94 -25.73
CA GLU A 180 -0.62 11.20 -24.28
C GLU A 180 -1.34 12.52 -24.01
N LYS A 181 -2.51 12.44 -23.35
CA LYS A 181 -3.10 13.60 -22.69
C LYS A 181 -2.25 13.90 -21.46
N VAL A 182 -1.33 14.87 -21.59
CA VAL A 182 -0.51 15.31 -20.46
C VAL A 182 -1.41 16.00 -19.43
N ARG A 183 -1.69 15.30 -18.34
CA ARG A 183 -2.51 15.80 -17.21
C ARG A 183 -1.67 16.35 -16.06
N ASN A 184 -0.35 16.51 -16.26
CA ASN A 184 0.57 17.00 -15.24
C ASN A 184 1.04 18.43 -15.57
N CYS A 185 1.71 19.06 -14.61
CA CYS A 185 2.22 20.42 -14.74
C CYS A 185 3.39 20.57 -15.73
N SER A 186 3.83 19.51 -16.42
CA SER A 186 5.00 19.58 -17.31
C SER A 186 4.80 20.50 -18.52
N ARG A 187 3.55 20.69 -18.98
CA ARG A 187 3.21 21.62 -20.06
C ARG A 187 2.97 23.07 -19.62
N LEU A 188 3.04 23.37 -18.32
CA LEU A 188 2.95 24.77 -17.90
C LEU A 188 4.15 25.56 -18.47
N PRO A 189 3.94 26.77 -18.99
CA PRO A 189 5.02 27.66 -19.42
C PRO A 189 6.07 27.78 -18.34
N LEU A 190 7.35 27.81 -18.73
CA LEU A 190 8.46 27.87 -17.79
C LEU A 190 8.32 29.07 -16.85
N ASP A 191 7.88 30.21 -17.39
CA ASP A 191 7.64 31.44 -16.62
C ASP A 191 6.54 31.26 -15.57
N ALA A 192 5.47 30.51 -15.88
CA ALA A 192 4.42 30.21 -14.93
C ALA A 192 4.93 29.32 -13.79
N LYS A 193 5.75 28.30 -14.10
CA LYS A 193 6.40 27.44 -13.09
C LYS A 193 7.35 28.23 -12.20
N ILE A 194 8.19 29.08 -12.80
CA ILE A 194 9.15 29.92 -12.08
C ILE A 194 8.40 30.95 -11.22
N SER A 195 7.36 31.59 -11.74
CA SER A 195 6.52 32.55 -11.01
C SER A 195 5.83 31.90 -9.81
N LEU A 196 5.30 30.69 -9.97
CA LEU A 196 4.67 29.95 -8.89
C LEU A 196 5.70 29.55 -7.83
N ALA A 197 6.84 29.01 -8.25
CA ALA A 197 7.94 28.65 -7.36
C ALA A 197 8.45 29.87 -6.58
N ARG A 198 8.65 31.02 -7.25
CA ARG A 198 9.02 32.29 -6.62
C ARG A 198 7.98 32.75 -5.60
N ARG A 199 6.69 32.70 -5.93
CA ARG A 199 5.62 33.04 -4.98
C ARG A 199 5.62 32.14 -3.76
N VAL A 200 5.79 30.83 -3.93
CA VAL A 200 5.90 29.88 -2.80
C VAL A 200 7.13 30.19 -1.95
N VAL A 201 8.29 30.44 -2.58
CA VAL A 201 9.51 30.82 -1.86
C VAL A 201 9.34 32.14 -1.12
N LEU A 202 8.72 33.16 -1.72
CA LEU A 202 8.48 34.44 -1.07
C LEU A 202 7.48 34.33 0.08
N LEU A 203 6.44 33.51 -0.05
CA LEU A 203 5.49 33.25 1.04
C LEU A 203 6.15 32.46 2.18
N LEU A 204 6.98 31.47 1.85
CA LEU A 204 7.77 30.73 2.85
C LEU A 204 8.80 31.64 3.51
N ALA A 205 9.51 32.47 2.74
CA ALA A 205 10.45 33.46 3.23
C ALA A 205 9.76 34.49 4.13
N ALA A 206 8.60 35.03 3.74
CA ALA A 206 7.82 35.93 4.60
C ALA A 206 7.33 35.23 5.89
N LYS A 207 7.03 33.94 5.82
CA LYS A 207 6.66 33.11 6.98
C LYS A 207 7.86 32.80 7.88
N ILE A 208 9.06 32.70 7.30
CA ILE A 208 10.34 32.53 8.00
C ILE A 208 10.80 33.87 8.59
N PHE A 209 10.72 34.99 7.87
CA PHE A 209 11.09 36.33 8.36
C PHE A 209 10.14 36.87 9.42
N LYS A 210 8.90 36.37 9.53
CA LYS A 210 8.03 36.58 10.70
C LYS A 210 8.48 35.81 11.95
N LYS A 211 9.46 34.91 11.84
CA LYS A 211 10.14 34.27 12.95
C LYS A 211 11.61 34.61 12.84
N SER A 212 12.04 35.69 13.48
CA SER A 212 13.45 35.93 13.73
C SER A 212 14.10 34.63 14.22
N PHE A 213 15.15 34.20 13.53
CA PHE A 213 15.87 32.98 13.89
C PHE A 213 16.41 33.17 15.31
N ALA A 214 15.78 32.48 16.26
CA ALA A 214 16.27 32.35 17.62
C ALA A 214 17.03 31.01 17.69
N PRO A 215 18.33 31.00 18.05
CA PRO A 215 19.03 29.77 18.40
C PRO A 215 18.20 28.97 19.40
N ARG A 216 18.16 27.64 19.27
CA ARG A 216 17.51 26.80 20.29
C ARG A 216 18.14 27.08 21.65
N GLU A 217 17.31 27.30 22.69
CA GLU A 217 17.80 27.36 24.06
C GLU A 217 18.63 26.11 24.35
N ALA A 218 19.74 26.25 25.08
CA ALA A 218 20.69 25.16 25.38
C ALA A 218 20.06 23.95 26.08
N ILE A 219 18.82 24.09 26.54
CA ILE A 219 18.02 23.06 27.20
C ILE A 219 16.72 22.87 26.39
N GLU A 220 16.59 21.73 25.70
CA GLU A 220 15.32 21.35 25.10
C GLU A 220 14.28 21.08 26.19
N LYS A 221 13.31 21.99 26.38
CA LYS A 221 12.12 21.70 27.20
C LYS A 221 11.40 20.50 26.59
N VAL A 222 11.39 19.38 27.30
CA VAL A 222 10.72 18.14 26.88
C VAL A 222 9.21 18.40 26.78
N ARG A 223 8.68 18.57 25.56
CA ARG A 223 7.25 18.80 25.26
C ARG A 223 6.51 17.51 24.88
N ASN A 224 6.69 16.47 25.70
CA ASN A 224 5.93 15.24 25.57
C ASN A 224 4.87 15.18 26.68
N CYS A 225 3.72 14.55 26.40
CA CYS A 225 2.65 14.42 27.39
C CYS A 225 3.02 13.53 28.59
N SER A 226 4.27 13.04 28.68
CA SER A 226 4.74 12.19 29.77
C SER A 226 4.84 12.93 31.10
N ARG A 227 5.07 14.25 31.09
CA ARG A 227 5.20 15.10 32.29
C ARG A 227 3.89 15.71 32.80
N LEU A 228 2.75 15.38 32.18
CA LEU A 228 1.46 15.84 32.69
C LEU A 228 1.17 15.20 34.07
N PRO A 229 0.53 15.92 35.01
CA PRO A 229 0.12 15.35 36.29
C PRO A 229 -0.71 14.08 36.08
N LEU A 230 -0.40 13.02 36.84
CA LEU A 230 -1.06 11.72 36.68
C LEU A 230 -2.59 11.83 36.86
N ASP A 231 -3.04 12.62 37.83
CA ASP A 231 -4.47 12.85 38.09
C ASP A 231 -5.17 13.54 36.91
N ALA A 232 -4.49 14.49 36.25
CA ALA A 232 -5.02 15.16 35.07
C ALA A 232 -5.12 14.19 33.88
N LYS A 233 -4.11 13.33 33.68
CA LYS A 233 -4.16 12.27 32.65
C LYS A 233 -5.34 11.34 32.90
N ILE A 234 -5.48 10.83 34.13
CA ILE A 234 -6.56 9.90 34.52
C ILE A 234 -7.93 10.56 34.33
N SER A 235 -8.10 11.79 34.81
CA SER A 235 -9.36 12.54 34.70
C SER A 235 -9.78 12.76 33.25
N LEU A 236 -8.84 13.21 32.39
CA LEU A 236 -9.12 13.45 30.98
C LEU A 236 -9.49 12.17 30.24
N ALA A 237 -8.69 11.11 30.38
CA ALA A 237 -8.96 9.88 29.68
C ALA A 237 -10.21 9.15 30.23
N ARG A 238 -10.57 9.32 31.51
CA ARG A 238 -11.89 8.90 32.03
C ARG A 238 -13.03 9.60 31.30
N ARG A 239 -12.98 10.93 31.18
CA ARG A 239 -14.02 11.70 30.46
C ARG A 239 -14.14 11.29 28.99
N VAL A 240 -13.02 11.00 28.34
CA VAL A 240 -13.02 10.47 26.96
C VAL A 240 -13.74 9.12 26.89
N VAL A 241 -13.47 8.21 27.83
CA VAL A 241 -14.12 6.90 27.90
C VAL A 241 -15.62 7.05 28.16
N ASP A 242 -16.02 7.85 29.16
CA ASP A 242 -17.43 8.08 29.47
C ASP A 242 -18.18 8.64 28.26
N TYR A 243 -17.55 9.54 27.51
CA TYR A 243 -18.11 10.08 26.27
C TYR A 243 -18.26 9.00 25.19
N LEU A 244 -17.23 8.18 24.98
CA LEU A 244 -17.26 7.08 24.00
C LEU A 244 -18.33 6.04 24.35
N MET A 245 -18.50 5.70 25.63
CA MET A 245 -19.51 4.74 26.12
C MET A 245 -20.95 5.25 26.00
N LYS A 246 -21.15 6.56 25.88
CA LYS A 246 -22.48 7.17 25.62
C LYS A 246 -22.86 7.18 24.14
N LYS A 247 -21.91 6.92 23.23
CA LYS A 247 -22.19 6.79 21.79
C LYS A 247 -22.64 5.36 21.46
N GLU A 248 -23.25 5.19 20.30
CA GLU A 248 -23.95 3.97 19.86
C GLU A 248 -23.28 2.68 20.36
N PRO A 249 -24.02 1.81 21.08
CA PRO A 249 -23.44 0.62 21.67
C PRO A 249 -23.16 -0.43 20.58
N GLU A 250 -21.89 -0.59 20.22
CA GLU A 250 -21.45 -1.85 19.61
C GLU A 250 -21.26 -2.85 20.74
N ASN A 251 -21.93 -4.00 20.70
CA ASN A 251 -21.73 -5.04 21.70
C ASN A 251 -20.96 -6.20 21.07
N ILE A 252 -19.89 -6.63 21.72
CA ILE A 252 -19.16 -7.83 21.34
C ILE A 252 -19.24 -8.81 22.51
N ASN A 253 -19.96 -9.92 22.31
CA ASN A 253 -20.08 -11.00 23.30
C ASN A 253 -20.50 -10.55 24.72
N GLY A 254 -21.34 -9.52 24.83
CA GLY A 254 -21.79 -8.97 26.11
C GLY A 254 -20.91 -7.84 26.67
N TRP A 255 -19.81 -7.48 25.99
CA TRP A 255 -18.92 -6.37 26.35
C TRP A 255 -19.22 -5.13 25.50
N ARG A 256 -19.58 -4.03 26.16
CA ARG A 256 -19.90 -2.75 25.50
C ARG A 256 -18.65 -2.14 24.89
N CYS A 257 -18.69 -1.91 23.59
CA CYS A 257 -17.73 -1.14 22.81
C CYS A 257 -18.37 0.14 22.28
N SER A 258 -17.57 1.18 22.12
CA SER A 258 -17.96 2.36 21.35
C SER A 258 -17.58 2.22 19.88
N GLY A 259 -18.45 2.63 18.96
CA GLY A 259 -18.05 2.94 17.58
C GLY A 259 -16.98 4.06 17.51
N PRO A 260 -16.20 4.15 16.42
CA PRO A 260 -15.15 5.16 16.27
C PRO A 260 -15.72 6.60 16.21
N VAL A 261 -15.15 7.51 17.01
CA VAL A 261 -15.52 8.94 17.03
C VAL A 261 -14.39 9.80 16.45
N HIS A 262 -14.74 10.76 15.60
CA HIS A 262 -13.77 11.70 15.02
C HIS A 262 -13.15 12.63 16.09
N LEU A 263 -11.83 12.85 16.02
CA LEU A 263 -11.06 13.63 16.99
C LEU A 263 -11.57 15.06 17.21
N SER A 264 -12.08 15.72 16.16
CA SER A 264 -12.57 17.10 16.28
C SER A 264 -13.79 17.19 17.18
N LYS A 265 -14.75 16.27 17.01
CA LYS A 265 -15.97 16.17 17.80
C LYS A 265 -15.64 15.80 19.25
N LEU A 266 -14.70 14.87 19.43
CA LEU A 266 -14.22 14.49 20.76
C LEU A 266 -13.54 15.68 21.48
N SER A 267 -12.78 16.51 20.75
CA SER A 267 -12.10 17.68 21.33
C SER A 267 -13.09 18.77 21.76
N GLU A 268 -14.18 18.93 21.01
CA GLU A 268 -15.24 19.90 21.30
C GLU A 268 -16.07 19.47 22.52
N ASP A 269 -16.50 18.20 22.55
CA ASP A 269 -17.44 17.72 23.56
C ASP A 269 -16.78 17.34 24.89
N VAL A 270 -15.48 17.00 24.91
CA VAL A 270 -14.81 16.42 26.09
C VAL A 270 -13.82 17.36 26.76
N LEU A 271 -13.10 18.20 26.00
CA LEU A 271 -12.03 19.04 26.56
C LEU A 271 -12.58 20.26 27.28
N THR A 272 -12.13 20.50 28.51
CA THR A 272 -12.35 21.75 29.22
C THR A 272 -11.35 22.82 28.75
N GLU A 273 -11.55 24.06 29.17
CA GLU A 273 -10.60 25.14 28.86
C GLU A 273 -9.21 24.87 29.45
N ASP A 274 -9.16 24.29 30.65
CA ASP A 274 -7.92 23.86 31.29
C ASP A 274 -7.22 22.74 30.51
N ASP A 275 -7.98 21.76 29.97
CA ASP A 275 -7.38 20.72 29.13
C ASP A 275 -6.83 21.29 27.83
N ARG A 276 -7.55 22.24 27.20
CA ARG A 276 -7.10 22.88 25.97
C ARG A 276 -5.80 23.64 26.22
N LYS A 277 -5.72 24.38 27.33
CA LYS A 277 -4.50 25.06 27.75
C LYS A 277 -3.37 24.06 28.01
N MET A 278 -3.62 23.03 28.83
CA MET A 278 -2.66 21.96 29.15
C MET A 278 -2.13 21.25 27.89
N LEU A 279 -3.00 20.94 26.91
CA LEU A 279 -2.63 20.24 25.69
C LEU A 279 -2.02 21.16 24.63
N SER A 280 -2.32 22.46 24.65
CA SER A 280 -1.76 23.46 23.73
C SER A 280 -0.27 23.72 23.97
N GLU A 281 0.19 23.53 25.20
CA GLU A 281 1.59 23.62 25.59
C GLU A 281 2.43 22.41 25.11
N GLN A 282 1.75 21.34 24.64
CA GLN A 282 2.37 20.09 24.18
C GLN A 282 2.40 19.99 22.65
N ILE A 283 3.40 19.28 22.11
CA ILE A 283 3.49 19.04 20.66
C ILE A 283 2.36 18.07 20.25
N LYS A 284 1.51 18.49 19.29
CA LYS A 284 0.43 17.69 18.67
C LYS A 284 -0.75 17.30 19.61
N GLY A 285 -0.95 18.00 20.71
CA GLY A 285 -2.21 18.07 21.49
C GLY A 285 -2.90 16.74 21.84
N MET A 286 -4.24 16.73 21.80
CA MET A 286 -5.10 15.59 22.22
C MET A 286 -4.79 14.28 21.48
N GLN A 287 -4.48 14.34 20.19
CA GLN A 287 -4.16 13.14 19.42
C GLN A 287 -2.91 12.42 19.96
N THR A 288 -1.92 13.18 20.42
CA THR A 288 -0.69 12.61 20.99
C THR A 288 -0.93 12.08 22.39
N PHE A 289 -1.75 12.76 23.19
CA PHE A 289 -2.21 12.25 24.48
C PHE A 289 -2.89 10.87 24.33
N LEU A 290 -3.87 10.75 23.43
CA LEU A 290 -4.61 9.51 23.21
C LEU A 290 -3.72 8.38 22.65
N ARG A 291 -2.76 8.72 21.77
CA ARG A 291 -1.76 7.76 21.29
C ARG A 291 -0.79 7.31 22.38
N GLY A 292 -0.47 8.17 23.35
CA GLY A 292 0.30 7.78 24.53
C GLY A 292 -0.46 6.77 25.38
N GLN A 293 -1.77 6.98 25.53
CA GLN A 293 -2.70 6.07 26.21
C GLN A 293 -3.15 4.91 25.30
N HIS A 294 -2.22 4.34 24.54
CA HIS A 294 -2.44 3.26 23.57
C HIS A 294 -3.11 2.02 24.14
N GLN A 295 -3.03 1.81 25.45
CA GLN A 295 -3.66 0.68 26.14
C GLN A 295 -5.17 0.80 26.23
N THR A 296 -5.68 2.02 26.34
CA THR A 296 -7.11 2.30 26.45
C THR A 296 -7.70 2.64 25.09
N PHE A 297 -6.97 3.40 24.27
CA PHE A 297 -7.49 3.94 23.01
C PHE A 297 -6.82 3.35 21.76
N LEU A 298 -7.63 3.16 20.74
CA LEU A 298 -7.21 2.94 19.36
C LEU A 298 -7.42 4.24 18.58
N VAL A 299 -6.37 4.76 17.95
CA VAL A 299 -6.43 6.02 17.18
C VAL A 299 -6.03 5.75 15.74
N GLU A 300 -7.00 5.68 14.83
CA GLU A 300 -6.82 5.37 13.41
C GLU A 300 -7.51 6.42 12.53
N SER A 301 -6.81 6.93 11.51
CA SER A 301 -7.41 7.85 10.51
C SER A 301 -8.24 8.99 11.12
N ALA A 302 -7.70 9.65 12.15
CA ALA A 302 -8.34 10.72 12.93
C ALA A 302 -9.61 10.33 13.73
N HIS A 303 -9.87 9.05 13.90
CA HIS A 303 -10.92 8.50 14.75
C HIS A 303 -10.34 7.83 15.99
N VAL A 304 -11.13 7.81 17.06
CA VAL A 304 -10.78 7.26 18.37
C VAL A 304 -11.86 6.28 18.80
N SER A 305 -11.45 5.11 19.26
CA SER A 305 -12.33 4.13 19.90
C SER A 305 -11.63 3.50 21.10
N ILE A 306 -12.40 2.84 21.97
CA ILE A 306 -11.85 2.00 23.03
C ILE A 306 -11.19 0.77 22.37
N ARG A 307 -9.96 0.45 22.80
CA ARG A 307 -9.18 -0.64 22.23
C ARG A 307 -9.74 -2.00 22.67
N LYS A 308 -9.98 -2.88 21.69
CA LYS A 308 -10.48 -4.25 21.84
C LYS A 308 -9.30 -5.23 21.93
N TRP A 309 -8.89 -5.64 23.14
CA TRP A 309 -7.71 -6.50 23.37
C TRP A 309 -7.90 -8.02 23.17
N PRO A 310 -9.07 -8.64 23.46
CA PRO A 310 -9.21 -10.10 23.41
C PRO A 310 -9.39 -10.71 22.01
N LEU A 311 -9.73 -9.92 20.99
CA LEU A 311 -10.11 -10.47 19.68
C LEU A 311 -9.05 -10.32 18.58
N VAL A 312 -7.96 -9.58 18.81
CA VAL A 312 -7.11 -9.10 17.70
C VAL A 312 -5.61 -9.25 17.92
N ASN A 313 -5.13 -9.76 19.06
CA ASN A 313 -3.70 -9.68 19.37
C ASN A 313 -3.11 -10.98 19.95
N ALA A 314 -2.67 -11.89 19.08
CA ALA A 314 -1.98 -13.13 19.47
C ALA A 314 -0.70 -12.86 20.30
N ASP A 315 0.00 -11.75 20.03
CA ASP A 315 1.17 -11.31 20.79
C ASP A 315 0.86 -10.95 22.26
N PHE A 316 -0.39 -10.56 22.54
CA PHE A 316 -0.83 -10.21 23.89
C PHE A 316 -1.06 -11.47 24.74
N MET A 317 -1.68 -12.50 24.17
CA MET A 317 -1.84 -13.81 24.84
C MET A 317 -0.48 -14.45 25.12
N ALA A 318 0.50 -14.30 24.23
CA ALA A 318 1.87 -14.80 24.42
C ALA A 318 2.67 -14.05 25.50
N LYS A 319 2.35 -12.77 25.79
CA LYS A 319 2.99 -11.98 26.86
C LYS A 319 2.28 -12.12 28.22
N ALA A 320 0.97 -12.39 28.21
CA ALA A 320 0.15 -12.58 29.40
C ALA A 320 0.47 -13.89 30.16
N SER A 321 1.22 -14.82 29.56
CA SER A 321 1.65 -16.09 30.15
C SER A 321 2.87 -15.99 31.08
N ASN A 322 3.52 -14.82 31.19
CA ASN A 322 4.66 -14.64 32.08
C ASN A 322 4.22 -14.36 33.54
N ASP A 323 4.55 -15.28 34.45
CA ASP A 323 4.29 -15.30 35.90
C ASP A 323 5.03 -14.20 36.70
N LYS A 324 4.96 -12.95 36.25
CA LYS A 324 5.46 -11.80 37.02
C LYS A 324 4.36 -11.28 37.94
N ILE A 325 4.66 -11.14 39.24
CA ILE A 325 3.81 -10.45 40.21
C ILE A 325 3.82 -8.95 39.89
N ARG A 326 2.65 -8.36 39.61
CA ARG A 326 2.50 -6.99 39.09
C ARG A 326 1.98 -6.02 40.16
N LYS A 327 2.38 -4.74 40.08
CA LYS A 327 2.21 -3.71 41.13
C LYS A 327 0.99 -2.77 40.97
N THR A 328 0.23 -2.84 39.87
CA THR A 328 -0.85 -1.87 39.54
C THR A 328 -2.08 -2.54 38.95
N ASP A 329 -3.27 -2.03 39.31
CA ASP A 329 -4.57 -2.54 38.86
C ASP A 329 -4.82 -2.37 37.35
N CYS A 330 -5.57 -3.30 36.76
CA CYS A 330 -6.00 -3.24 35.37
C CYS A 330 -7.03 -2.12 35.13
N TRP A 331 -6.79 -1.28 34.12
CA TRP A 331 -7.70 -0.17 33.80
C TRP A 331 -9.14 -0.62 33.46
N PHE A 332 -9.32 -1.62 32.58
CA PHE A 332 -10.66 -2.08 32.22
C PHE A 332 -11.41 -2.64 33.42
N PHE A 333 -10.71 -3.31 34.35
CA PHE A 333 -11.34 -3.80 35.56
C PHE A 333 -11.86 -2.66 36.45
N LYS A 334 -11.08 -1.58 36.58
CA LYS A 334 -11.41 -0.47 37.48
C LYS A 334 -12.40 0.53 36.88
N TRP A 335 -12.43 0.67 35.56
CA TRP A 335 -13.09 1.81 34.91
C TRP A 335 -13.98 1.46 33.73
N HIS A 336 -13.96 0.23 33.23
CA HIS A 336 -14.91 -0.19 32.22
C HIS A 336 -16.22 -0.64 32.88
N PRO A 337 -17.40 -0.17 32.42
CA PRO A 337 -18.69 -0.54 33.00
C PRO A 337 -18.99 -2.04 33.03
N ASP A 338 -18.47 -2.80 32.06
CA ASP A 338 -18.58 -4.28 32.01
C ASP A 338 -17.35 -4.99 32.54
N GLY A 339 -16.41 -4.25 33.14
CA GLY A 339 -15.10 -4.78 33.51
C GLY A 339 -14.31 -5.27 32.28
N ARG A 340 -13.62 -6.39 32.44
CA ARG A 340 -12.82 -7.00 31.38
C ARG A 340 -13.67 -7.93 30.51
N GLU A 341 -13.38 -7.96 29.21
CA GLU A 341 -13.99 -8.88 28.27
C GLU A 341 -13.41 -10.31 28.46
N GLY A 342 -14.24 -11.26 28.90
CA GLY A 342 -13.93 -12.70 29.06
C GLY A 342 -13.36 -13.15 30.42
N ASN A 343 -13.26 -14.48 30.63
CA ASN A 343 -12.73 -15.19 31.81
C ASN A 343 -11.21 -15.02 32.04
N LEU A 344 -10.66 -13.82 31.82
CA LEU A 344 -9.24 -13.54 32.05
C LEU A 344 -9.04 -13.16 33.52
N SER A 345 -8.29 -13.99 34.25
CA SER A 345 -8.00 -13.79 35.68
C SER A 345 -7.29 -12.45 35.93
N ALA A 346 -7.41 -11.95 37.16
CA ALA A 346 -7.05 -10.57 37.48
C ALA A 346 -5.59 -10.21 37.18
N ASP A 347 -4.74 -11.22 37.20
CA ASP A 347 -3.29 -11.11 37.29
C ASP A 347 -2.60 -11.05 35.92
N ARG A 348 -3.33 -11.31 34.82
CA ARG A 348 -2.72 -11.55 33.50
C ARG A 348 -2.69 -10.36 32.55
N LEU A 349 -3.35 -9.24 32.86
CA LEU A 349 -3.51 -8.11 31.94
C LEU A 349 -2.72 -6.88 32.39
N GLU A 350 -1.59 -6.61 31.72
CA GLU A 350 -0.83 -5.36 31.85
C GLU A 350 -1.56 -4.24 31.10
N LEU A 351 -2.07 -3.24 31.82
CA LEU A 351 -2.41 -1.95 31.24
C LEU A 351 -1.83 -0.84 32.14
N TYR A 352 -0.53 -0.58 31.96
CA TYR A 352 0.19 0.58 32.49
C TYR A 352 -0.36 1.94 32.03
N TRP A 353 -0.91 2.71 32.97
CA TRP A 353 -0.97 4.17 32.81
C TRP A 353 0.42 4.76 33.00
N ASN A 354 1.08 5.15 31.91
CA ASN A 354 2.30 5.98 31.95
C ASN A 354 1.97 7.47 31.86
#